data_AF-R7VIX2-F1
#
_entry.id   AF-R7VIX2-F1
#
_cell.length_a   1.000
_cell.length_b   1.000
_cell.length_c   1.000
_cell.angle_alpha   90.00
_cell.angle_beta   90.00
_cell.angle_gamma   90.00
#
_symmetry.space_group_name_H-M   'P 1'
#
loop_
_entity.id
_entity.type
_entity.pdbx_description
1 polymer ?
#
loop_
_entity_poly.entity_id
_entity_poly.type
_entity_poly.pdbx_seq_one_letter_code
_entity_poly.pdbx_strand_id
1 'polypeptide(L)'
;MTPHQLESKLSALSKKAPLECVLLLASGLISLLSCWNASFNVHVGYFKQIYLPEGDTDVVKWMLVMMGALAAFSITIGGTRLISKKYLPFKLFVFTSVLILLFNFIVGLVLTESRKKVHLSLEPAMRATLRESIIANQRFGVGYALGEAWDYLHLKMHCCGIDSYRDYFETKGIQGDEVFPLTCCVMRKEDGEVLLPENERQCRLDANRNLRSSKFIHSQGCLQGLTRWLMRYLSKVTALLFAAICMQAIAIIYLSWLSYKKNILSKSSTSRHE
;
A
#
# COMPACT_ATOMS: atom_id res chain seq x y z
N MET A 1 26.29 33.00 -38.08
CA MET A 1 25.35 33.41 -37.02
C MET A 1 26.07 34.39 -36.11
N THR A 2 25.64 35.64 -36.05
CA THR A 2 26.39 36.71 -35.36
C THR A 2 26.29 36.58 -33.83
N PRO A 3 27.31 37.02 -33.06
CA PRO A 3 27.31 36.94 -31.60
C PRO A 3 26.08 37.58 -30.95
N HIS A 4 25.59 38.68 -31.55
CA HIS A 4 24.39 39.40 -31.14
C HIS A 4 23.09 38.59 -31.28
N GLN A 5 23.02 37.66 -32.25
CA GLN A 5 21.89 36.74 -32.42
C GLN A 5 21.90 35.61 -31.38
N LEU A 6 23.08 35.20 -30.91
CA LEU A 6 23.24 34.14 -29.90
C LEU A 6 22.87 34.62 -28.50
N GLU A 7 23.28 35.84 -28.12
CA GLU A 7 22.88 36.48 -26.86
C GLU A 7 21.37 36.77 -26.79
N SER A 8 20.74 37.12 -27.92
CA SER A 8 19.29 37.29 -27.98
C SER A 8 18.53 35.98 -27.74
N LYS A 9 19.05 34.84 -28.26
CA LYS A 9 18.47 33.51 -27.99
C LYS A 9 18.75 33.02 -26.57
N LEU A 10 19.91 33.33 -26.01
CA LEU A 10 20.28 33.02 -24.62
C LEU A 10 19.44 33.81 -23.61
N SER A 11 19.18 35.10 -23.86
CA SER A 11 18.29 35.90 -23.01
C SER A 11 16.82 35.48 -23.13
N ALA A 12 16.37 35.02 -24.30
CA ALA A 12 15.06 34.39 -24.48
C ALA A 12 14.94 33.02 -23.77
N LEU A 13 16.00 32.21 -23.77
CA LEU A 13 16.08 30.94 -23.00
C LEU A 13 16.17 31.19 -21.49
N SER A 14 16.89 32.23 -21.06
CA SER A 14 16.99 32.64 -19.66
C SER A 14 15.69 33.22 -19.11
N LYS A 15 14.84 33.82 -19.94
CA LYS A 15 13.48 34.25 -19.57
C LYS A 15 12.47 33.11 -19.56
N LYS A 16 12.74 32.01 -20.28
CA LYS A 16 11.97 30.75 -20.18
C LYS A 16 12.31 29.92 -18.94
N ALA A 17 13.56 29.96 -18.47
CA ALA A 17 14.01 29.24 -17.28
C ALA A 17 13.21 29.51 -15.98
N PRO A 18 12.82 30.76 -15.63
CA PRO A 18 11.98 31.01 -14.46
C PRO A 18 10.56 30.45 -14.65
N LEU A 19 10.02 30.43 -15.87
CA LEU A 19 8.71 29.86 -16.16
C LEU A 19 8.73 28.32 -16.05
N GLU A 20 9.76 27.67 -16.58
CA GLU A 20 9.95 26.22 -16.45
C GLU A 20 10.27 25.79 -15.00
N CYS A 21 10.97 26.63 -14.23
CA CYS A 21 11.19 26.38 -12.80
C CYS A 21 9.96 26.61 -11.94
N VAL A 22 9.15 27.64 -12.22
CA VAL A 22 7.86 27.85 -11.56
C VAL A 22 6.91 26.71 -11.94
N LEU A 23 6.93 26.23 -13.18
CA LEU A 23 6.19 25.03 -13.60
C LEU A 23 6.70 23.76 -12.90
N LEU A 24 8.00 23.60 -12.64
CA LEU A 24 8.55 22.44 -11.93
C LEU A 24 8.26 22.47 -10.42
N LEU A 25 8.30 23.64 -9.80
CA LEU A 25 7.91 23.82 -8.40
C LEU A 25 6.39 23.71 -8.23
N ALA A 26 5.63 24.29 -9.16
CA ALA A 26 4.18 24.11 -9.23
C ALA A 26 3.83 22.65 -9.54
N SER A 27 4.55 21.94 -10.41
CA SER A 27 4.33 20.51 -10.64
C SER A 27 4.74 19.67 -9.44
N GLY A 28 5.78 20.07 -8.69
CA GLY A 28 6.14 19.45 -7.43
C GLY A 28 5.07 19.64 -6.35
N LEU A 29 4.54 20.86 -6.22
CA LEU A 29 3.41 21.18 -5.34
C LEU A 29 2.11 20.50 -5.79
N ILE A 30 1.83 20.48 -7.09
CA ILE A 30 0.68 19.78 -7.68
C ILE A 30 0.86 18.28 -7.51
N SER A 31 2.06 17.73 -7.61
CA SER A 31 2.33 16.31 -7.34
C SER A 31 2.19 15.99 -5.85
N LEU A 32 2.62 16.87 -4.95
CA LEU A 32 2.41 16.73 -3.51
C LEU A 32 0.94 16.88 -3.14
N LEU A 33 0.21 17.80 -3.76
CA LEU A 33 -1.24 18.00 -3.59
C LEU A 33 -2.03 16.89 -4.28
N SER A 34 -1.56 16.33 -5.38
CA SER A 34 -2.17 15.18 -6.05
C SER A 34 -1.85 13.89 -5.31
N CYS A 35 -0.67 13.75 -4.70
CA CYS A 35 -0.37 12.69 -3.76
C CYS A 35 -1.19 12.85 -2.49
N TRP A 36 -1.37 14.07 -1.97
CA TRP A 36 -2.26 14.34 -0.84
C TRP A 36 -3.71 13.99 -1.20
N ASN A 37 -4.20 14.42 -2.36
CA ASN A 37 -5.58 14.23 -2.79
C ASN A 37 -5.84 12.80 -3.30
N ALA A 38 -4.85 12.11 -3.86
CA ALA A 38 -4.92 10.69 -4.18
C ALA A 38 -4.79 9.85 -2.92
N SER A 39 -3.93 10.22 -1.97
CA SER A 39 -3.92 9.62 -0.63
C SER A 39 -5.25 9.85 0.06
N PHE A 40 -5.86 11.03 -0.04
CA PHE A 40 -7.17 11.36 0.54
C PHE A 40 -8.32 10.65 -0.19
N ASN A 41 -8.32 10.57 -1.52
CA ASN A 41 -9.33 9.83 -2.28
C ASN A 41 -9.15 8.31 -2.22
N VAL A 42 -7.92 7.80 -2.07
CA VAL A 42 -7.65 6.41 -1.68
C VAL A 42 -8.16 6.19 -0.25
N HIS A 43 -7.96 7.16 0.65
CA HIS A 43 -8.49 7.17 2.02
C HIS A 43 -10.01 7.34 2.10
N VAL A 44 -10.73 7.71 1.04
CA VAL A 44 -12.21 7.78 1.04
C VAL A 44 -12.81 6.63 0.21
N GLY A 45 -12.21 6.31 -0.94
CA GLY A 45 -12.68 5.28 -1.86
C GLY A 45 -12.37 3.85 -1.44
N TYR A 46 -11.21 3.58 -0.82
CA TYR A 46 -10.90 2.26 -0.26
C TYR A 46 -11.45 2.08 1.17
N PHE A 47 -11.61 3.19 1.90
CA PHE A 47 -12.06 3.18 3.29
C PHE A 47 -13.54 2.85 3.44
N LYS A 48 -14.35 3.10 2.40
CA LYS A 48 -15.75 2.64 2.39
C LYS A 48 -15.90 1.12 2.28
N GLN A 49 -14.81 0.34 2.15
CA GLN A 49 -14.93 -1.09 1.92
C GLN A 49 -13.98 -1.98 2.73
N ILE A 50 -13.04 -1.47 3.53
CA ILE A 50 -12.07 -2.31 4.25
C ILE A 50 -11.89 -1.81 5.70
N TYR A 51 -12.72 -2.32 6.60
CA TYR A 51 -12.62 -2.16 8.05
C TYR A 51 -11.62 -3.16 8.67
N LEU A 52 -10.40 -3.32 8.11
CA LEU A 52 -9.39 -4.16 8.79
C LEU A 52 -9.04 -3.50 10.13
N PRO A 53 -8.89 -4.25 11.25
CA PRO A 53 -8.49 -3.66 12.52
C PRO A 53 -7.18 -2.89 12.35
N GLU A 54 -7.20 -1.66 12.85
CA GLU A 54 -6.33 -0.49 12.63
C GLU A 54 -4.84 -0.63 13.02
N GLY A 55 -4.29 -1.84 13.13
CA GLY A 55 -2.93 -2.01 13.67
C GLY A 55 -1.79 -1.87 12.64
N ASP A 56 -1.79 -2.71 11.60
CA ASP A 56 -0.57 -2.95 10.81
C ASP A 56 -0.61 -2.42 9.37
N THR A 57 -1.80 -2.21 8.80
CA THR A 57 -1.89 -1.71 7.42
C THR A 57 -1.61 -0.21 7.32
N ASP A 58 -1.73 0.52 8.42
CA ASP A 58 -1.47 1.96 8.45
C ASP A 58 0.02 2.26 8.44
N VAL A 59 0.84 1.41 9.07
CA VAL A 59 2.31 1.55 9.03
C VAL A 59 2.82 1.49 7.59
N VAL A 60 2.38 0.51 6.80
CA VAL A 60 2.79 0.37 5.39
C VAL A 60 2.28 1.55 4.54
N LYS A 61 1.07 2.04 4.80
CA LYS A 61 0.50 3.21 4.11
C LYS A 61 1.33 4.46 4.40
N TRP A 62 1.59 4.77 5.67
CA TRP A 62 2.37 5.93 6.08
C TRP A 62 3.82 5.84 5.61
N MET A 63 4.42 4.65 5.61
CA MET A 63 5.74 4.43 5.00
C MET A 63 5.76 4.81 3.53
N LEU A 64 4.81 4.35 2.72
CA LEU A 64 4.72 4.68 1.29
C LEU A 64 4.54 6.19 1.06
N VAL A 65 3.68 6.84 1.86
CA VAL A 65 3.45 8.29 1.79
C VAL A 65 4.72 9.07 2.12
N MET A 66 5.41 8.73 3.22
CA MET A 66 6.63 9.39 3.63
C MET A 66 7.75 9.23 2.60
N MET A 67 7.88 8.03 2.01
CA MET A 67 8.86 7.78 0.95
C MET A 67 8.55 8.56 -0.33
N GLY A 68 7.27 8.63 -0.72
CA GLY A 68 6.83 9.44 -1.86
C GLY A 68 7.13 10.93 -1.64
N ALA A 69 6.88 11.44 -0.44
CA ALA A 69 7.19 12.82 -0.08
C ALA A 69 8.70 13.11 -0.11
N LEU A 70 9.52 12.20 0.42
CA LEU A 70 10.99 12.31 0.37
C LEU A 70 11.53 12.27 -1.07
N ALA A 71 10.96 11.43 -1.92
CA ALA A 71 11.33 11.37 -3.34
C ALA A 71 10.92 12.66 -4.09
N ALA A 72 9.74 13.21 -3.81
CA ALA A 72 9.32 14.48 -4.38
C ALA A 72 10.24 15.63 -3.91
N PHE A 73 10.59 15.66 -2.62
CA PHE A 73 11.51 16.63 -2.05
C PHE A 73 12.92 16.52 -2.64
N SER A 74 13.44 15.31 -2.88
CA SER A 74 14.74 15.16 -3.52
C SER A 74 14.71 15.71 -4.94
N ILE A 75 13.65 15.45 -5.71
CA ILE A 75 13.49 15.93 -7.09
C ILE A 75 13.43 17.47 -7.14
N THR A 76 12.74 18.13 -6.20
CA THR A 76 12.69 19.60 -6.16
C THR A 76 14.07 20.21 -5.88
N ILE A 77 14.85 19.63 -4.96
CA ILE A 77 16.25 20.01 -4.73
C ILE A 77 17.06 19.83 -6.01
N GLY A 78 16.90 18.70 -6.71
CA GLY A 78 17.55 18.43 -8.00
C GLY A 78 17.22 19.49 -9.05
N GLY A 79 15.95 19.91 -9.11
CA GLY A 79 15.48 20.98 -10.00
C GLY A 79 16.14 22.34 -9.72
N THR A 80 16.47 22.66 -8.46
CA THR A 80 17.16 23.93 -8.12
C THR A 80 18.54 24.07 -8.76
N ARG A 81 19.15 22.97 -9.24
CA ARG A 81 20.40 23.00 -10.02
C ARG A 81 20.24 23.76 -11.35
N LEU A 82 19.04 23.81 -11.91
CA LEU A 82 18.77 24.56 -13.14
C LEU A 82 19.02 26.05 -12.95
N ILE A 83 18.65 26.57 -11.77
CA ILE A 83 18.76 27.99 -11.41
C ILE A 83 20.13 28.30 -10.80
N SER A 84 20.62 27.45 -9.90
CA SER A 84 21.84 27.71 -9.16
C SER A 84 23.10 27.32 -9.94
N LYS A 85 24.14 28.17 -9.91
CA LYS A 85 25.47 27.83 -10.45
C LYS A 85 26.20 26.79 -9.58
N LYS A 86 25.78 26.62 -8.31
CA LYS A 86 26.41 25.73 -7.33
C LYS A 86 26.13 24.25 -7.64
N TYR A 87 27.14 23.39 -7.42
CA TYR A 87 27.07 21.94 -7.64
C TYR A 87 26.48 21.16 -6.45
N LEU A 88 26.42 21.80 -5.28
CA LEU A 88 25.96 21.20 -4.03
C LEU A 88 24.54 20.60 -4.09
N PRO A 89 23.50 21.30 -4.59
CA PRO A 89 22.14 20.74 -4.63
C PRO A 89 22.02 19.53 -5.55
N PHE A 90 22.81 19.48 -6.64
CA PHE A 90 22.84 18.31 -7.53
C PHE A 90 23.48 17.09 -6.86
N LYS A 91 24.61 17.28 -6.15
CA LYS A 91 25.23 16.20 -5.38
C LYS A 91 24.29 15.66 -4.31
N LEU A 92 23.59 16.56 -3.60
CA LEU A 92 22.61 16.19 -2.58
C LEU A 92 21.44 15.41 -3.19
N PHE A 93 20.90 15.86 -4.32
CA PHE A 93 19.84 15.14 -5.06
C PHE A 93 20.24 13.71 -5.43
N VAL A 94 21.41 13.55 -6.07
CA VAL A 94 21.88 12.22 -6.50
C VAL A 94 22.10 11.33 -5.28
N PHE A 95 22.74 11.84 -4.24
CA PHE A 95 23.00 11.09 -3.01
C PHE A 95 21.70 10.62 -2.33
N THR A 96 20.76 11.53 -2.07
CA THR A 96 19.46 11.19 -1.46
C THR A 96 18.65 10.25 -2.33
N SER A 97 18.68 10.42 -3.67
CA SER A 97 17.93 9.55 -4.57
C SER A 97 18.49 8.13 -4.64
N VAL A 98 19.81 7.97 -4.58
CA VAL A 98 20.46 6.64 -4.47
C VAL A 98 20.07 5.95 -3.16
N LEU A 99 20.06 6.67 -2.03
CA LEU A 99 19.63 6.11 -0.76
C LEU A 99 18.18 5.62 -0.80
N ILE A 100 17.28 6.42 -1.37
CA ILE A 100 15.87 6.04 -1.53
C ILE A 100 15.74 4.81 -2.44
N LEU A 101 16.49 4.73 -3.54
CA LEU A 101 16.49 3.57 -4.44
C LEU A 101 16.95 2.29 -3.73
N LEU A 102 18.03 2.36 -2.97
CA LEU A 102 18.55 1.22 -2.20
C LEU A 102 17.53 0.74 -1.17
N PHE A 103 16.90 1.68 -0.46
CA PHE A 103 15.85 1.36 0.50
C PHE A 103 14.65 0.66 -0.18
N ASN A 104 14.15 1.24 -1.29
CA ASN A 104 13.07 0.64 -2.07
C ASN A 104 13.42 -0.77 -2.56
N PHE A 105 14.66 -0.99 -2.97
CA PHE A 105 15.13 -2.30 -3.41
C PHE A 105 15.08 -3.33 -2.27
N ILE A 106 15.56 -2.97 -1.07
CA ILE A 106 15.50 -3.83 0.12
C ILE A 106 14.05 -4.16 0.47
N VAL A 107 13.16 -3.17 0.50
CA VAL A 107 11.72 -3.39 0.75
C VAL A 107 11.13 -4.32 -0.30
N GLY A 108 11.49 -4.14 -1.58
CA GLY A 108 11.08 -5.02 -2.67
C GLY A 108 11.48 -6.48 -2.43
N LEU A 109 12.73 -6.73 -2.03
CA LEU A 109 13.20 -8.07 -1.70
C LEU A 109 12.40 -8.69 -0.54
N VAL A 110 12.20 -7.94 0.54
CA VAL A 110 11.40 -8.40 1.69
C VAL A 110 9.98 -8.76 1.27
N LEU A 111 9.33 -7.93 0.45
CA LEU A 111 7.98 -8.21 -0.05
C LEU A 111 7.91 -9.48 -0.90
N THR A 112 8.94 -9.77 -1.70
CA THR A 112 8.98 -11.00 -2.50
C THR A 112 9.16 -12.25 -1.63
N GLU A 113 9.98 -12.19 -0.59
CA GLU A 113 10.15 -13.29 0.35
C GLU A 113 8.88 -13.50 1.20
N SER A 114 8.22 -12.43 1.62
CA SER A 114 6.95 -12.50 2.34
C SER A 114 5.88 -13.27 1.56
N ARG A 115 5.80 -13.12 0.23
CA ARG A 115 4.84 -13.90 -0.59
C ARG A 115 5.07 -15.40 -0.50
N LYS A 116 6.33 -15.84 -0.50
CA LYS A 116 6.67 -17.26 -0.36
C LYS A 116 6.23 -17.77 1.01
N LYS A 117 6.48 -16.98 2.05
CA LYS A 117 6.08 -17.30 3.43
C LYS A 117 4.56 -17.36 3.60
N VAL A 118 3.79 -16.53 2.90
CA VAL A 118 2.31 -16.57 2.97
C VAL A 118 1.78 -17.94 2.60
N HIS A 119 2.31 -18.58 1.55
CA HIS A 119 1.84 -19.91 1.14
C HIS A 119 2.20 -21.02 2.14
N LEU A 120 3.33 -20.88 2.84
CA LEU A 120 3.86 -21.92 3.72
C LEU A 120 3.43 -21.78 5.18
N SER A 121 3.24 -20.54 5.66
CA SER A 121 3.09 -20.23 7.07
C SER A 121 1.69 -19.78 7.47
N LEU A 122 0.83 -19.44 6.50
CA LEU A 122 -0.49 -18.90 6.82
C LEU A 122 -1.42 -19.95 7.44
N GLU A 123 -1.47 -21.15 6.86
CA GLU A 123 -2.31 -22.23 7.39
C GLU A 123 -2.00 -22.59 8.86
N PRO A 124 -0.75 -22.94 9.24
CA PRO A 124 -0.45 -23.28 10.63
C PRO A 124 -0.69 -22.11 11.58
N ALA A 125 -0.43 -20.87 11.15
CA ALA A 125 -0.73 -19.67 11.93
C ALA A 125 -2.25 -19.51 12.17
N MET A 126 -3.08 -19.65 11.13
CA MET A 126 -4.54 -19.59 11.25
C MET A 126 -5.08 -20.71 12.14
N ARG A 127 -4.53 -21.92 12.06
CA ARG A 127 -4.90 -23.04 12.96
C ARG A 127 -4.60 -22.72 14.42
N ALA A 128 -3.46 -22.10 14.70
CA ALA A 128 -3.11 -21.68 16.05
C ALA A 128 -4.04 -20.58 16.57
N THR A 129 -4.26 -19.52 15.78
CA THR A 129 -5.09 -18.38 16.21
C THR A 129 -6.57 -18.72 16.30
N LEU A 130 -7.10 -19.63 15.48
CA LEU A 130 -8.48 -20.11 15.61
C LEU A 130 -8.68 -20.87 16.93
N ARG A 131 -7.75 -21.77 17.26
CA ARG A 131 -7.84 -22.53 18.53
C ARG A 131 -7.75 -21.60 19.73
N GLU A 132 -6.83 -20.65 19.68
CA GLU A 132 -6.68 -19.65 20.73
C GLU A 132 -7.92 -18.77 20.86
N SER A 133 -8.54 -18.36 19.76
CA SER A 133 -9.76 -17.52 19.81
C SER A 133 -10.93 -18.29 20.40
N ILE A 134 -11.10 -19.57 20.04
CA ILE A 134 -12.12 -20.45 20.62
C ILE A 134 -11.92 -20.63 22.13
N ILE A 135 -10.69 -20.94 22.57
CA ILE A 135 -10.37 -21.14 24.00
C ILE A 135 -10.57 -19.83 24.78
N ALA A 136 -10.12 -18.70 24.22
CA ALA A 136 -10.26 -17.40 24.85
C ALA A 136 -11.74 -17.01 24.99
N ASN A 137 -12.55 -17.24 23.96
CA ASN A 137 -13.98 -16.94 23.97
C ASN A 137 -14.71 -17.74 25.07
N GLN A 138 -14.35 -19.01 25.27
CA GLN A 138 -14.92 -19.85 26.34
C GLN A 138 -14.48 -19.38 27.75
N ARG A 139 -13.26 -18.90 27.92
CA ARG A 139 -12.71 -18.52 29.23
C ARG A 139 -13.09 -17.10 29.66
N PHE A 140 -13.17 -16.17 28.71
CA PHE A 140 -13.28 -14.73 28.97
C PHE A 140 -14.55 -14.11 28.36
N GLY A 141 -15.32 -14.86 27.58
CA GLY A 141 -16.52 -14.38 26.89
C GLY A 141 -16.23 -13.71 25.54
N VAL A 142 -17.31 -13.32 24.86
CA VAL A 142 -17.31 -12.70 23.53
C VAL A 142 -16.72 -11.29 23.61
N GLY A 143 -15.73 -10.97 22.76
CA GLY A 143 -15.10 -9.65 22.70
C GLY A 143 -13.58 -9.63 22.90
N TYR A 144 -12.91 -10.78 22.96
CA TYR A 144 -11.45 -10.82 22.95
C TYR A 144 -10.90 -10.38 21.58
N ALA A 145 -9.78 -9.65 21.54
CA ALA A 145 -9.20 -9.06 20.32
C ALA A 145 -9.01 -10.09 19.18
N LEU A 146 -8.69 -11.34 19.51
CA LEU A 146 -8.54 -12.40 18.52
C LEU A 146 -9.89 -12.84 17.93
N GLY A 147 -10.96 -12.84 18.73
CA GLY A 147 -12.32 -13.11 18.26
C GLY A 147 -12.81 -12.01 17.30
N GLU A 148 -12.56 -10.75 17.63
CA GLU A 148 -12.90 -9.60 16.77
C GLU A 148 -12.17 -9.67 15.41
N ALA A 149 -10.90 -10.08 15.41
CA ALA A 149 -10.14 -10.27 14.17
C ALA A 149 -10.75 -11.38 13.28
N TRP A 150 -11.26 -12.46 13.88
CA TRP A 150 -11.96 -13.52 13.16
C TRP A 150 -13.33 -13.06 12.66
N ASP A 151 -14.09 -12.34 13.48
CA ASP A 151 -15.37 -11.75 13.10
C ASP A 151 -15.24 -10.84 11.89
N TYR A 152 -14.23 -9.97 11.93
CA TYR A 152 -13.89 -9.14 10.78
C TYR A 152 -13.52 -9.98 9.56
N LEU A 153 -12.69 -11.02 9.72
CA LEU A 153 -12.28 -11.89 8.63
C LEU A 153 -13.48 -12.57 7.95
N HIS A 154 -14.41 -13.12 8.74
CA HIS A 154 -15.63 -13.76 8.23
C HIS A 154 -16.48 -12.79 7.42
N LEU A 155 -16.76 -11.61 7.98
CA LEU A 155 -17.56 -10.58 7.31
C LEU A 155 -16.90 -10.09 6.03
N LYS A 156 -15.58 -9.87 6.08
CA LYS A 156 -14.83 -9.31 4.96
C LYS A 156 -14.69 -10.26 3.79
N MET A 157 -14.53 -11.55 4.09
CA MET A 157 -14.19 -12.58 3.12
C MET A 157 -15.36 -13.52 2.82
N HIS A 158 -16.50 -13.33 3.49
CA HIS A 158 -17.70 -14.16 3.39
C HIS A 158 -17.40 -15.65 3.58
N CYS A 159 -16.61 -15.96 4.60
CA CYS A 159 -16.09 -17.29 4.88
C CYS A 159 -16.33 -17.66 6.35
N CYS A 160 -16.15 -18.93 6.70
CA CYS A 160 -16.21 -19.39 8.08
C CYS A 160 -15.14 -20.45 8.33
N GLY A 161 -14.40 -20.30 9.43
CA GLY A 161 -13.32 -21.21 9.80
C GLY A 161 -12.12 -21.13 8.85
N ILE A 162 -11.24 -22.11 8.90
CA ILE A 162 -10.01 -22.16 8.10
C ILE A 162 -10.32 -22.79 6.75
N ASP A 163 -10.83 -24.02 6.78
CA ASP A 163 -11.24 -24.82 5.63
C ASP A 163 -12.77 -24.85 5.52
N SER A 164 -13.47 -24.83 6.65
CA SER A 164 -14.93 -24.84 6.73
C SER A 164 -15.43 -24.39 8.11
N TYR A 165 -16.71 -24.06 8.21
CA TYR A 165 -17.39 -23.79 9.47
C TYR A 165 -17.26 -24.93 10.51
N ARG A 166 -16.96 -26.16 10.05
CA ARG A 166 -16.74 -27.34 10.88
C ARG A 166 -15.52 -27.24 11.78
N ASP A 167 -14.55 -26.39 11.44
CA ASP A 167 -13.34 -26.20 12.24
C ASP A 167 -13.63 -25.75 13.69
N TYR A 168 -14.76 -25.06 13.89
CA TYR A 168 -15.25 -24.67 15.22
C TYR A 168 -15.73 -25.86 16.07
N PHE A 169 -16.19 -26.95 15.42
CA PHE A 169 -16.74 -28.14 16.07
C PHE A 169 -15.72 -29.29 16.20
N GLU A 170 -14.67 -29.28 15.37
CA GLU A 170 -13.63 -30.31 15.36
C GLU A 170 -12.52 -30.08 16.41
N THR A 171 -12.56 -28.95 17.11
CA THR A 171 -11.59 -28.63 18.17
C THR A 171 -11.85 -29.47 19.42
N LYS A 172 -11.04 -30.52 19.61
CA LYS A 172 -11.16 -31.49 20.71
C LYS A 172 -11.25 -30.81 22.08
N GLY A 173 -12.26 -31.20 22.86
CA GLY A 173 -12.44 -30.77 24.26
C GLY A 173 -13.47 -29.67 24.48
N ILE A 174 -14.13 -29.20 23.42
CA ILE A 174 -15.08 -28.09 23.49
C ILE A 174 -16.41 -28.58 22.89
N GLN A 175 -17.42 -28.76 23.73
CA GLN A 175 -18.78 -29.13 23.34
C GLN A 175 -19.71 -27.96 23.67
N GLY A 176 -20.46 -27.46 22.69
CA GLY A 176 -21.51 -26.47 22.90
C GLY A 176 -21.76 -25.57 21.68
N ASP A 177 -23.02 -25.14 21.53
CA ASP A 177 -23.48 -24.20 20.48
C ASP A 177 -22.89 -22.77 20.63
N GLU A 178 -22.19 -22.49 21.75
CA GLU A 178 -21.61 -21.18 22.09
C GLU A 178 -20.28 -20.86 21.38
N VAL A 179 -19.66 -21.85 20.74
CA VAL A 179 -18.34 -21.69 20.10
C VAL A 179 -18.42 -21.12 18.69
N PHE A 180 -19.58 -21.26 18.04
CA PHE A 180 -19.81 -20.85 16.67
C PHE A 180 -20.14 -19.34 16.58
N PRO A 181 -19.32 -18.53 15.89
CA PRO A 181 -19.52 -17.08 15.82
C PRO A 181 -20.63 -16.70 14.83
N LEU A 182 -21.44 -15.70 15.20
CA LEU A 182 -22.54 -15.22 14.35
C LEU A 182 -22.08 -14.64 13.02
N THR A 183 -20.86 -14.12 12.96
CA THR A 183 -20.23 -13.59 11.74
C THR A 183 -20.03 -14.62 10.63
N CYS A 184 -20.10 -15.91 10.95
CA CYS A 184 -20.15 -16.99 9.96
C CYS A 184 -21.50 -17.14 9.24
N CYS A 185 -22.56 -16.54 9.78
CA CYS A 185 -23.87 -16.52 9.15
C CYS A 185 -23.92 -15.50 8.02
N VAL A 186 -24.79 -15.75 7.04
CA VAL A 186 -25.07 -14.76 5.99
C VAL A 186 -25.75 -13.54 6.60
N MET A 187 -25.09 -12.39 6.46
CA MET A 187 -25.56 -11.11 7.01
C MET A 187 -26.45 -10.36 6.02
N ARG A 188 -27.48 -9.70 6.54
CA ARG A 188 -28.31 -8.74 5.84
C ARG A 188 -28.10 -7.36 6.46
N LYS A 189 -28.11 -6.33 5.63
CA LYS A 189 -28.18 -4.94 6.09
C LYS A 189 -29.62 -4.59 6.41
N GLU A 190 -29.89 -4.14 7.62
CA GLU A 190 -31.15 -3.48 7.96
C GLU A 190 -31.03 -1.97 7.78
N ASP A 191 -32.18 -1.29 7.70
CA ASP A 191 -32.32 0.15 7.50
C ASP A 191 -31.63 0.91 8.67
N GLY A 192 -30.36 1.28 8.48
CA GLY A 192 -29.52 1.91 9.51
C GLY A 192 -28.07 1.42 9.61
N GLU A 193 -27.52 0.75 8.58
CA GLU A 193 -26.15 0.20 8.51
C GLU A 193 -25.84 -0.97 9.46
N VAL A 194 -26.78 -1.39 10.31
CA VAL A 194 -26.59 -2.54 11.19
C VAL A 194 -26.58 -3.84 10.37
N LEU A 195 -25.51 -4.62 10.52
CA LEU A 195 -25.37 -5.95 9.94
C LEU A 195 -25.92 -6.99 10.91
N LEU A 196 -27.01 -7.63 10.54
CA LEU A 196 -27.65 -8.69 11.33
C LEU A 196 -27.70 -9.98 10.52
N PRO A 197 -27.59 -11.15 11.15
CA PRO A 197 -27.73 -12.43 10.47
C PRO A 197 -29.14 -12.54 9.87
N GLU A 198 -29.24 -12.94 8.60
CA GLU A 198 -30.53 -13.05 7.89
C GLU A 198 -31.50 -14.01 8.58
N ASN A 199 -30.97 -15.09 9.17
CA ASN A 199 -31.70 -16.00 10.02
C ASN A 199 -30.74 -16.68 11.02
N GLU A 200 -30.51 -16.03 12.17
CA GLU A 200 -29.62 -16.55 13.20
C GLU A 200 -29.97 -17.97 13.63
N ARG A 201 -31.26 -18.23 13.91
CA ARG A 201 -31.72 -19.52 14.40
C ARG A 201 -31.43 -20.63 13.40
N GLN A 202 -31.76 -20.41 12.12
CA GLN A 202 -31.53 -21.40 11.09
C GLN A 202 -30.03 -21.60 10.81
N CYS A 203 -29.24 -20.53 10.83
CA CYS A 203 -27.80 -20.61 10.69
C CYS A 203 -27.16 -21.50 11.77
N ARG A 204 -27.49 -21.29 13.06
CA ARG A 204 -26.99 -22.13 14.15
C ARG A 204 -27.44 -23.59 14.01
N LEU A 205 -28.71 -23.82 13.67
CA LEU A 205 -29.25 -25.17 13.48
C LEU A 205 -28.55 -25.91 12.34
N ASP A 206 -28.35 -25.25 11.21
CA ASP A 206 -27.69 -25.83 10.04
C ASP A 206 -26.21 -26.14 10.32
N ALA A 207 -25.54 -25.29 11.11
CA ALA A 207 -24.15 -25.47 11.52
C ALA A 207 -24.03 -26.69 12.44
N ASN A 208 -24.87 -26.77 13.48
CA ASN A 208 -24.87 -27.89 14.43
C ASN A 208 -25.26 -29.23 13.75
N ARG A 209 -26.19 -29.20 12.79
CA ARG A 209 -26.55 -30.38 11.97
C ARG A 209 -25.51 -30.72 10.88
N ASN A 210 -24.44 -29.95 10.78
CA ASN A 210 -23.37 -30.15 9.79
C ASN A 210 -23.87 -30.18 8.32
N LEU A 211 -24.90 -29.39 7.99
CA LEU A 211 -25.43 -29.30 6.61
C LEU A 211 -24.40 -28.66 5.67
N ARG A 212 -23.97 -29.41 4.64
CA ARG A 212 -22.99 -28.93 3.64
C ARG A 212 -23.54 -27.83 2.71
N SER A 213 -24.85 -27.75 2.55
CA SER A 213 -25.52 -26.80 1.66
C SER A 213 -26.60 -26.08 2.46
N SER A 214 -26.21 -25.03 3.16
CA SER A 214 -27.12 -24.09 3.81
C SER A 214 -27.07 -22.76 3.07
N LYS A 215 -28.23 -22.12 2.93
CA LYS A 215 -28.32 -20.76 2.39
C LYS A 215 -27.88 -19.71 3.41
N PHE A 216 -27.81 -20.06 4.70
CA PHE A 216 -27.65 -19.12 5.81
C PHE A 216 -26.25 -19.14 6.44
N ILE A 217 -25.34 -20.00 5.96
CA ILE A 217 -23.96 -20.14 6.47
C ILE A 217 -22.95 -19.97 5.35
N HIS A 218 -21.86 -19.28 5.63
CA HIS A 218 -20.68 -19.30 4.77
C HIS A 218 -19.96 -20.66 4.85
N SER A 219 -20.20 -21.53 3.87
CA SER A 219 -19.61 -22.88 3.85
C SER A 219 -18.14 -22.93 3.43
N GLN A 220 -17.60 -21.82 2.91
CA GLN A 220 -16.23 -21.73 2.41
C GLN A 220 -15.25 -21.33 3.52
N GLY A 221 -14.08 -21.97 3.54
CA GLY A 221 -13.00 -21.64 4.47
C GLY A 221 -12.30 -20.31 4.18
N CYS A 222 -11.83 -19.65 5.23
CA CYS A 222 -11.15 -18.36 5.12
C CYS A 222 -9.72 -18.45 4.60
N LEU A 223 -9.05 -19.60 4.71
CA LEU A 223 -7.64 -19.75 4.32
C LEU A 223 -7.42 -19.41 2.85
N GLN A 224 -8.24 -19.96 1.95
CA GLN A 224 -8.12 -19.72 0.52
C GLN A 224 -8.49 -18.27 0.16
N GLY A 225 -9.51 -17.72 0.81
CA GLY A 225 -9.89 -16.31 0.66
C GLY A 225 -8.74 -15.38 1.05
N LEU A 226 -8.23 -15.55 2.28
CA LEU A 226 -7.19 -14.72 2.87
C LEU A 226 -5.88 -14.82 2.09
N THR A 227 -5.47 -16.02 1.70
CA THR A 227 -4.29 -16.23 0.83
C THR A 227 -4.41 -15.44 -0.47
N ARG A 228 -5.55 -15.57 -1.18
CA ARG A 228 -5.77 -14.85 -2.44
C ARG A 228 -5.84 -13.34 -2.26
N TRP A 229 -6.44 -12.87 -1.17
CA TRP A 229 -6.48 -11.45 -0.87
C TRP A 229 -5.08 -10.90 -0.59
N LEU A 230 -4.30 -11.58 0.26
CA LEU A 230 -2.95 -11.17 0.63
C LEU A 230 -2.00 -11.20 -0.57
N MET A 231 -2.07 -12.25 -1.40
CA MET A 231 -1.26 -12.32 -2.62
C MET A 231 -1.62 -11.21 -3.62
N ARG A 232 -2.91 -10.88 -3.79
CA ARG A 232 -3.33 -9.75 -4.63
C ARG A 232 -2.86 -8.41 -4.06
N TYR A 233 -2.93 -8.23 -2.74
CA TYR A 233 -2.44 -7.02 -2.09
C TYR A 233 -0.92 -6.86 -2.29
N LEU A 234 -0.14 -7.91 -1.99
CA LEU A 234 1.31 -7.92 -2.23
C LEU A 234 1.63 -7.65 -3.71
N SER A 235 0.88 -8.25 -4.65
CA SER A 235 0.97 -7.96 -6.10
C SER A 235 0.85 -6.49 -6.43
N LYS A 236 -0.18 -5.83 -5.91
CA LYS A 236 -0.40 -4.39 -6.16
C LYS A 236 0.72 -3.54 -5.58
N VAL A 237 1.13 -3.81 -4.33
CA VAL A 237 2.19 -3.04 -3.66
C VAL A 237 3.53 -3.18 -4.38
N THR A 238 3.94 -4.40 -4.75
CA THR A 238 5.20 -4.61 -5.50
C THR A 238 5.16 -3.93 -6.86
N ALA A 239 4.03 -3.94 -7.57
CA ALA A 239 3.90 -3.25 -8.86
C ALA A 239 4.06 -1.73 -8.71
N LEU A 240 3.44 -1.13 -7.69
CA LEU A 240 3.58 0.30 -7.40
C LEU A 240 5.02 0.67 -7.03
N LEU A 241 5.68 -0.15 -6.21
CA LEU A 241 7.07 0.04 -5.81
C LEU A 241 8.02 -0.02 -7.02
N PHE A 242 7.82 -0.98 -7.91
CA PHE A 242 8.59 -1.11 -9.14
C PHE A 242 8.44 0.12 -10.04
N ALA A 243 7.20 0.60 -10.23
CA ALA A 243 6.95 1.82 -10.99
C ALA A 243 7.67 3.04 -10.38
N ALA A 244 7.66 3.18 -9.05
CA ALA A 244 8.37 4.25 -8.36
C ALA A 244 9.89 4.19 -8.59
N ILE A 245 10.50 3.00 -8.50
CA ILE A 245 11.92 2.78 -8.79
C ILE A 245 12.26 3.20 -10.22
N CYS A 246 11.46 2.78 -11.21
CA CYS A 246 11.66 3.14 -12.60
C CYS A 246 11.57 4.65 -12.83
N MET A 247 10.55 5.31 -12.27
CA MET A 247 10.39 6.77 -12.39
C MET A 247 11.57 7.52 -11.78
N GLN A 248 12.04 7.07 -10.60
CA GLN A 248 13.18 7.69 -9.94
C GLN A 248 14.48 7.51 -10.73
N ALA A 249 14.71 6.32 -11.30
CA ALA A 249 15.87 6.06 -12.15
C ALA A 249 15.86 6.97 -13.40
N ILE A 250 14.71 7.12 -14.06
CA ILE A 250 14.55 8.02 -15.22
C ILE A 250 14.85 9.46 -14.82
N ALA A 251 14.36 9.93 -13.66
CA ALA A 251 14.63 11.28 -13.18
C ALA A 251 16.12 11.54 -12.94
N ILE A 252 16.84 10.58 -12.35
CA ILE A 252 18.30 10.68 -12.14
C ILE A 252 19.02 10.76 -13.48
N ILE A 253 18.69 9.87 -14.43
CA ILE A 253 19.32 9.84 -15.76
C ILE A 253 19.08 11.17 -16.49
N TYR A 254 17.84 11.65 -16.51
CA TYR A 254 17.47 12.89 -17.19
C TYR A 254 18.17 14.12 -16.60
N LEU A 255 18.15 14.28 -15.27
CA LEU A 255 18.81 15.41 -14.60
C LEU A 255 20.34 15.35 -14.70
N SER A 256 20.92 14.14 -14.73
CA SER A 256 22.35 13.95 -14.97
C SER A 256 22.74 14.34 -16.40
N TRP A 257 21.95 13.93 -17.39
CA TRP A 257 22.15 14.30 -18.78
C TRP A 257 22.05 15.82 -19.01
N LEU A 258 21.04 16.46 -18.43
CA LEU A 258 20.92 17.93 -18.48
C LEU A 258 22.11 18.64 -17.83
N SER A 259 22.58 18.14 -16.69
CA SER A 259 23.74 18.70 -15.99
C SER A 259 25.02 18.56 -16.82
N TYR A 260 25.20 17.42 -17.48
CA TYR A 260 26.32 17.18 -18.40
C TYR A 260 26.30 18.16 -19.59
N LYS A 261 25.13 18.32 -20.24
CA LYS A 261 24.95 19.24 -21.37
C LYS A 261 25.25 20.69 -20.98
N LYS A 262 24.77 21.15 -19.81
CA LYS A 262 25.03 22.51 -19.30
C LYS A 262 26.54 22.75 -19.08
N ASN A 263 27.27 21.74 -18.62
CA ASN A 263 28.71 21.84 -18.37
C ASN A 263 29.52 21.98 -19.68
N ILE A 264 29.15 21.22 -20.73
CA ILE A 264 29.78 21.34 -22.06
C ILE A 264 29.57 22.75 -22.63
N LEU A 265 28.34 23.26 -22.58
CA LEU A 265 28.03 24.59 -23.09
C LEU A 265 28.82 25.68 -22.36
N SER A 266 28.97 25.56 -21.03
CA SER A 266 29.78 26.50 -20.24
C SER A 266 31.26 26.50 -20.62
N LYS A 267 31.85 25.35 -20.96
CA LYS A 267 33.24 25.30 -21.41
C LYS A 267 33.41 25.95 -22.79
N SER A 268 32.44 25.76 -23.69
CA SER A 268 32.48 26.32 -25.04
C SER A 268 32.35 27.85 -25.11
N SER A 269 31.75 28.49 -24.09
CA SER A 269 31.70 29.96 -24.00
C SER A 269 33.00 30.56 -23.49
N THR A 270 33.70 29.88 -22.56
CA THR A 270 34.96 30.39 -22.00
C THR A 270 36.08 30.38 -23.03
N SER A 271 36.17 29.34 -23.88
CA SER A 271 37.20 29.25 -24.93
C SER A 271 37.03 30.22 -26.11
N ARG A 272 35.99 31.07 -26.10
CA ARG A 272 35.71 32.05 -27.17
C ARG A 272 36.04 33.48 -26.73
N HIS A 273 36.44 33.67 -25.48
CA HIS A 273 36.85 34.95 -24.91
C HIS A 273 38.35 35.03 -24.59
N GLU A 274 39.09 33.94 -24.86
CA GLU A 274 40.56 33.90 -24.97
C GLU A 274 40.95 33.92 -26.45
#